data_AF-A0A3A4ZSU9-F1
#
_entry.id   AF-A0A3A4ZSU9-F1
#
_cell.length_a   1.000
_cell.length_b   1.000
_cell.length_c   1.000
_cell.angle_alpha   90.00
_cell.angle_beta   90.00
_cell.angle_gamma   90.00
#
_symmetry.space_group_name_H-M   'P 1'
#
loop_
_entity.id
_entity.type
_entity.pdbx_description
1 polymer ?
#
loop_
_entity_poly.entity_id
_entity_poly.type
_entity_poly.pdbx_seq_one_letter_code
_entity_poly.pdbx_strand_id
1 'polypeptide(L)'
;MKGKGVFTARNFKKGEVVLQWKPKKILTKREYQKLSAKLKHYVSSYKKGQYILQGIPERYVNHCCESNTRVRGQSDIAIKSIKKGEEITSDYSKDATVLNFKCLCKSKNCKKYIRKQ
;
A
#
# COMPACT_ATOMS: atom_id res chain seq x y z
N MET A 1 3.16 11.59 -5.76
CA MET A 1 2.48 12.64 -4.96
C MET A 1 1.96 12.01 -3.70
N LYS A 2 1.99 12.67 -2.55
CA LYS A 2 1.20 12.22 -1.39
C LYS A 2 0.03 13.19 -1.25
N GLY A 3 -1.12 12.79 -1.81
CA GLY A 3 -2.38 13.50 -1.67
C GLY A 3 -2.94 13.24 -0.28
N LYS A 4 -4.07 12.52 -0.16
CA LYS A 4 -4.54 12.02 1.14
C LYS A 4 -3.55 10.97 1.70
N GLY A 5 -3.51 10.85 3.02
CA GLY A 5 -2.71 9.86 3.75
C GLY A 5 -3.51 9.25 4.89
N VAL A 6 -3.05 8.11 5.41
CA VAL A 6 -3.66 7.44 6.56
C VAL A 6 -2.71 7.59 7.75
N PHE A 7 -3.25 7.95 8.91
CA PHE A 7 -2.47 8.22 10.13
C PHE A 7 -3.00 7.38 11.28
N THR A 8 -2.09 6.98 12.17
CA THR A 8 -2.43 6.16 13.34
C THR A 8 -3.21 6.97 14.39
N ALA A 9 -4.30 6.41 14.90
CA ALA A 9 -5.04 7.00 16.02
C ALA A 9 -4.48 6.61 17.41
N ARG A 10 -3.57 5.62 17.45
CA ARG A 10 -2.91 5.10 18.65
C ARG A 10 -1.49 4.62 18.36
N ASN A 11 -0.75 4.25 19.41
CA ASN A 11 0.54 3.59 19.27
C ASN A 11 0.36 2.12 18.84
N PHE A 12 1.32 1.60 18.06
CA PHE A 12 1.46 0.20 17.65
C PHE A 12 2.89 -0.29 17.91
N LYS A 13 3.01 -1.52 18.36
CA LYS A 13 4.24 -2.30 18.49
C LYS A 13 4.53 -3.04 17.19
N LYS A 14 5.81 -3.38 16.98
CA LYS A 14 6.24 -4.24 15.88
C LYS A 14 5.46 -5.56 15.91
N GLY A 15 4.94 -5.99 14.77
CA GLY A 15 4.17 -7.22 14.60
C GLY A 15 2.65 -7.05 14.73
N GLU A 16 2.15 -5.92 15.24
CA GLU A 16 0.71 -5.67 15.31
C GLU A 16 0.10 -5.47 13.91
N VAL A 17 -1.18 -5.83 13.78
CA VAL A 17 -2.01 -5.45 12.64
C VAL A 17 -2.35 -3.98 12.79
N VAL A 18 -1.86 -3.15 11.86
CA VAL A 18 -2.09 -1.70 11.86
C VAL A 18 -3.36 -1.36 11.11
N LEU A 19 -3.57 -2.01 9.96
CA LEU A 19 -4.76 -1.85 9.14
C LEU A 19 -5.17 -3.20 8.55
N GLN A 20 -6.40 -3.63 8.88
CA GLN A 20 -7.05 -4.74 8.22
C GLN A 20 -7.77 -4.22 6.98
N TRP A 21 -7.41 -4.72 5.80
CA TRP A 21 -8.03 -4.29 4.56
C TRP A 21 -9.45 -4.83 4.45
N LYS A 22 -10.33 -4.02 3.88
CA LYS A 22 -11.69 -4.40 3.49
C LYS A 22 -11.82 -4.13 2.00
N PRO A 23 -11.36 -5.08 1.15
CA PRO A 23 -11.35 -4.90 -0.29
C PRO A 23 -12.70 -4.41 -0.80
N LYS A 24 -12.69 -3.38 -1.65
CA LYS A 24 -13.90 -3.00 -2.37
C LYS A 24 -14.36 -4.16 -3.27
N LYS A 25 -13.40 -4.88 -3.86
CA LYS A 25 -13.66 -6.07 -4.67
C LYS A 25 -12.39 -6.91 -4.81
N ILE A 26 -12.53 -8.24 -4.84
CA ILE A 26 -11.49 -9.16 -5.34
C ILE A 26 -11.76 -9.38 -6.83
N LEU A 27 -10.74 -9.18 -7.65
CA LEU A 27 -10.80 -9.20 -9.11
C LEU A 27 -10.03 -10.40 -9.65
N THR A 28 -10.60 -11.01 -10.67
CA THR A 28 -9.87 -11.91 -11.58
C THR A 28 -8.93 -11.13 -12.50
N LYS A 29 -7.98 -11.82 -13.15
CA LYS A 29 -7.13 -11.22 -14.20
C LYS A 29 -7.93 -10.54 -15.31
N ARG A 30 -9.03 -11.14 -15.76
CA ARG A 30 -9.89 -10.58 -16.82
C ARG A 30 -10.56 -9.29 -16.37
N GLU A 31 -11.06 -9.24 -15.13
CA GLU A 31 -11.68 -8.02 -14.59
C GLU A 31 -10.65 -6.91 -14.38
N TYR A 32 -9.46 -7.24 -13.84
CA TYR A 32 -8.37 -6.29 -13.69
C TYR A 32 -7.96 -5.64 -15.03
N GLN A 33 -7.85 -6.43 -16.10
CA GLN A 33 -7.47 -5.92 -17.42
C GLN A 33 -8.48 -4.90 -17.96
N LYS A 34 -9.78 -5.11 -17.71
CA LYS A 34 -10.87 -4.22 -18.12
C LYS A 34 -10.98 -2.92 -17.30
N LEU A 35 -10.27 -2.80 -16.17
CA LEU A 35 -10.29 -1.58 -15.37
C LEU A 35 -9.67 -0.40 -16.11
N SER A 36 -10.25 0.79 -15.90
CA SER A 36 -9.65 2.06 -16.30
C SER A 36 -8.31 2.29 -15.61
N ALA A 37 -7.42 3.08 -16.24
CA ALA A 37 -6.12 3.42 -15.67
C ALA A 37 -6.24 4.04 -14.26
N LYS A 38 -7.26 4.89 -14.05
CA LYS A 38 -7.56 5.49 -12.75
C LYS A 38 -7.87 4.45 -11.67
N LEU A 39 -8.62 3.40 -11.99
CA LEU A 39 -8.93 2.35 -11.03
C LEU A 39 -7.74 1.42 -10.77
N LYS A 40 -6.95 1.12 -11.81
CA LYS A 40 -5.72 0.32 -11.69
C LYS A 40 -4.71 0.91 -10.70
N HIS A 41 -4.74 2.23 -10.48
CA HIS A 41 -3.92 2.90 -9.46
C HIS A 41 -4.22 2.42 -8.03
N TYR A 42 -5.43 1.90 -7.77
CA TYR A 42 -5.86 1.44 -6.46
C TYR A 42 -5.94 -0.09 -6.37
N VAL A 43 -5.18 -0.79 -7.22
CA VAL A 43 -5.18 -2.25 -7.24
C VAL A 43 -3.87 -2.78 -6.69
N SER A 44 -3.97 -3.77 -5.81
CA SER A 44 -2.83 -4.56 -5.31
C SER A 44 -2.89 -6.01 -5.75
N SER A 45 -1.74 -6.62 -5.97
CA SER A 45 -1.63 -8.07 -6.12
C SER A 45 -2.03 -8.78 -4.81
N TYR A 46 -2.68 -9.94 -4.93
CA TYR A 46 -3.15 -10.69 -3.75
C TYR A 46 -2.74 -12.16 -3.77
N LYS A 47 -3.28 -12.92 -4.74
CA LYS A 47 -2.93 -14.32 -4.98
C LYS A 47 -2.62 -14.49 -6.47
N LYS A 48 -2.07 -15.64 -6.86
CA LYS A 48 -1.79 -15.92 -8.27
C LYS A 48 -3.07 -15.76 -9.10
N GLY A 49 -3.07 -14.76 -10.00
CA GLY A 49 -4.21 -14.44 -10.87
C GLY A 49 -5.36 -13.66 -10.21
N GLN A 50 -5.22 -13.23 -8.95
CA GLN A 50 -6.21 -12.44 -8.22
C GLN A 50 -5.63 -11.11 -7.72
N TYR A 51 -6.48 -10.10 -7.75
CA TYR A 51 -6.12 -8.72 -7.42
C TYR A 51 -7.15 -8.12 -6.46
N ILE A 52 -6.72 -7.21 -5.59
CA ILE A 52 -7.60 -6.47 -4.69
C ILE A 52 -7.79 -5.07 -5.24
N LEU A 53 -9.04 -4.68 -5.51
CA LEU A 53 -9.41 -3.28 -5.61
C LEU A 53 -9.55 -2.72 -4.20
N GLN A 54 -8.62 -1.84 -3.82
CA GLN A 54 -8.54 -1.29 -2.47
C GLN A 54 -9.73 -0.39 -2.15
N GLY A 55 -10.32 -0.60 -0.97
CA GLY A 55 -11.32 0.24 -0.33
C GLY A 55 -10.71 1.41 0.45
N ILE A 56 -11.48 1.97 1.38
CA ILE A 56 -11.04 3.06 2.28
C ILE A 56 -10.94 2.48 3.69
N PRO A 57 -9.85 2.76 4.43
CA PRO A 57 -8.81 3.75 4.15
C PRO A 57 -7.59 3.24 3.36
N GLU A 58 -7.48 1.93 3.08
CA GLU A 58 -6.27 1.29 2.55
C GLU A 58 -5.72 1.94 1.27
N ARG A 59 -6.61 2.41 0.38
CA ARG A 59 -6.23 3.07 -0.89
C ARG A 59 -5.48 4.39 -0.74
N TYR A 60 -5.43 4.93 0.49
CA TYR A 60 -4.70 6.15 0.82
C TYR A 60 -3.41 5.87 1.63
N VAL A 61 -3.07 4.60 1.90
CA VAL A 61 -1.80 4.24 2.56
C VAL A 61 -0.68 4.52 1.58
N ASN A 62 0.13 5.55 1.83
CA ASN A 62 1.12 6.02 0.86
C ASN A 62 2.40 5.16 0.82
N HIS A 63 3.14 5.30 -0.28
CA HIS A 63 4.46 4.69 -0.38
C HIS A 63 5.51 5.40 0.49
N CYS A 64 6.39 4.60 1.11
CA CYS A 64 7.69 5.03 1.62
C CYS A 64 8.74 3.94 1.35
N CYS A 65 9.95 4.32 0.92
CA CYS A 65 11.04 3.34 0.72
C CYS A 65 11.51 2.74 2.06
N GLU A 66 11.35 3.48 3.16
CA GLU A 66 11.62 3.02 4.53
C GLU A 66 10.31 2.95 5.34
N SER A 67 9.36 2.18 4.79
CA SER A 67 8.00 2.03 5.31
C SER A 67 7.95 1.58 6.77
N ASN A 68 6.81 1.82 7.42
CA ASN A 68 6.54 1.33 8.79
C ASN A 68 5.62 0.12 8.84
N THR A 69 4.97 -0.22 7.72
CA THR A 69 4.25 -1.48 7.56
C THR A 69 4.79 -2.32 6.40
N ARG A 70 4.41 -3.60 6.42
CA ARG A 70 4.48 -4.51 5.27
C ARG A 70 3.13 -5.19 5.08
N VAL A 71 2.78 -5.46 3.83
CA VAL A 71 1.56 -6.22 3.50
C VAL A 71 1.78 -7.70 3.82
N ARG A 72 0.84 -8.31 4.56
CA ARG A 72 0.74 -9.77 4.75
C ARG A 72 -0.72 -10.18 4.63
N GLY A 73 -1.03 -10.96 3.59
CA GLY A 73 -2.42 -11.31 3.31
C GLY A 73 -3.24 -10.07 2.95
N GLN A 74 -4.24 -9.74 3.75
CA GLN A 74 -5.12 -8.57 3.55
C GLN A 74 -4.88 -7.52 4.65
N SER A 75 -3.65 -7.38 5.12
CA SER A 75 -3.36 -6.54 6.28
C SER A 75 -2.01 -5.85 6.15
N ASP A 76 -1.92 -4.62 6.63
CA ASP A 76 -0.67 -3.95 6.93
C ASP A 76 -0.22 -4.32 8.34
N ILE A 77 0.96 -4.94 8.43
CA ILE A 77 1.58 -5.36 9.68
C ILE A 77 2.72 -4.41 10.01
N ALA A 78 2.77 -3.91 11.24
CA ALA A 78 3.86 -3.06 11.73
C ALA A 78 5.21 -3.80 11.66
N ILE A 79 6.23 -3.19 11.06
CA ILE A 79 7.61 -3.74 11.05
C ILE A 79 8.54 -3.06 12.04
N LYS A 80 8.07 -1.97 12.65
CA LYS A 80 8.68 -1.20 13.74
C LYS A 80 7.57 -0.62 14.62
N SER A 81 7.91 -0.02 15.76
CA SER A 81 6.94 0.75 16.53
C SER A 81 6.42 1.93 15.69
N ILE A 82 5.14 2.24 15.83
CA ILE A 82 4.46 3.35 15.16
C ILE A 82 3.74 4.16 16.23
N LYS A 83 4.07 5.45 16.37
CA LYS A 83 3.43 6.33 17.36
C LYS A 83 2.10 6.84 16.84
N LYS A 84 1.19 7.23 17.75
CA LYS A 84 -0.03 7.98 17.43
C LYS A 84 0.33 9.22 16.59
N GLY A 85 -0.41 9.44 15.51
CA GLY A 85 -0.23 10.57 14.59
C GLY A 85 0.80 10.32 13.49
N GLU A 86 1.54 9.21 13.50
CA GLU A 86 2.44 8.88 12.39
C GLU A 86 1.67 8.38 11.16
N GLU A 87 2.18 8.71 9.96
CA GLU A 87 1.61 8.23 8.70
C GLU A 87 1.88 6.73 8.53
N ILE A 88 0.84 5.96 8.21
CA ILE A 88 0.95 4.56 7.81
C ILE A 88 1.44 4.52 6.37
N THR A 89 2.56 3.83 6.14
CA THR A 89 3.21 3.74 4.83
C THR A 89 3.63 2.32 4.50
N SER A 90 3.62 1.98 3.21
CA SER A 90 3.98 0.65 2.71
C SER A 90 4.98 0.72 1.55
N ASP A 91 5.80 -0.33 1.37
CA ASP A 91 6.75 -0.42 0.26
C ASP A 91 6.10 -1.05 -0.98
N TYR A 92 5.53 -0.21 -1.84
CA TYR A 92 4.91 -0.61 -3.10
C TYR A 92 5.85 -1.30 -4.08
N SER A 93 7.18 -1.21 -3.93
CA SER A 93 8.11 -1.86 -4.87
C SER A 93 8.04 -3.40 -4.82
N LYS A 94 7.29 -3.94 -3.84
CA LYS A 94 6.98 -5.35 -3.68
C LYS A 94 5.65 -5.77 -4.33
N ASP A 95 4.87 -4.83 -4.85
CA ASP A 95 3.57 -5.09 -5.45
C ASP A 95 3.66 -5.09 -6.98
N ALA A 96 3.39 -6.23 -7.61
CA ALA A 96 3.50 -6.40 -9.06
C ALA A 96 2.50 -5.54 -9.86
N THR A 97 1.47 -4.99 -9.22
CA THR A 97 0.52 -4.09 -9.88
C THR A 97 0.93 -2.63 -9.84
N VAL A 98 1.97 -2.26 -9.08
CA VAL A 98 2.39 -0.86 -8.90
C VAL A 98 2.63 -0.18 -10.23
N LEU A 99 2.10 1.03 -10.42
CA LEU A 99 2.43 1.83 -11.60
C LEU A 99 3.77 2.54 -11.39
N ASN A 100 4.50 2.85 -12.46
CA ASN A 100 5.77 3.56 -12.32
C ASN A 100 5.52 5.00 -11.86
N PHE A 101 6.25 5.49 -10.84
CA PHE A 101 6.14 6.88 -10.39
C PHE A 101 7.44 7.41 -9.76
N LYS A 102 7.59 8.74 -9.76
CA LYS A 102 8.64 9.44 -9.01
C LYS A 102 8.29 9.42 -7.51
N CYS A 103 9.18 8.84 -6.72
CA CYS A 103 9.04 8.72 -5.28
C CYS A 103 9.33 10.07 -4.59
N LEU A 104 8.44 10.47 -3.69
CA LEU A 104 8.54 11.72 -2.91
C LEU A 104 8.55 11.46 -1.40
N CYS A 105 8.91 10.24 -0.96
CA CYS A 105 8.83 9.87 0.45
C CYS A 105 9.86 10.55 1.36
N LYS A 106 10.90 11.18 0.78
CA LYS A 106 11.99 11.88 1.48
C LYS A 106 12.77 11.02 2.50
N SER A 107 12.61 9.70 2.48
CA SER A 107 13.39 8.81 3.33
C SER A 107 14.88 8.90 2.96
N LYS A 108 15.78 8.59 3.90
CA LYS A 108 17.24 8.69 3.69
C LYS A 108 17.66 7.80 2.52
N ASN A 109 17.10 6.59 2.49
CA ASN A 109 17.38 5.58 1.46
C ASN A 109 16.35 5.57 0.31
N CYS A 110 15.84 6.74 -0.07
CA CYS A 110 14.79 6.84 -1.10
C CYS A 110 15.31 6.45 -2.50
N LYS A 111 14.67 5.45 -3.13
CA LYS A 111 14.98 4.95 -4.49
C LYS A 111 14.73 5.95 -5.63
N LYS A 112 14.14 7.12 -5.34
CA LYS A 112 13.72 8.20 -6.28
C LYS A 112 12.67 7.81 -7.32
N TYR A 113 12.65 6.57 -7.82
CA TYR A 113 11.67 6.04 -8.74
C TYR A 113 11.21 4.65 -8.30
N ILE A 114 9.91 4.43 -8.30
CA ILE A 114 9.31 3.11 -8.08
C ILE A 114 8.83 2.61 -9.43
N ARG A 115 9.16 1.35 -9.74
CA ARG A 115 8.82 0.68 -10.99
C ARG A 115 8.33 -0.73 -10.70
N LYS A 116 7.56 -1.31 -11.63
CA LYS A 116 7.33 -2.76 -11.62
C LYS A 116 8.67 -3.49 -11.75
N GLN A 117 8.86 -4.50 -10.92
CA GLN A 117 9.88 -5.53 -11.13
C GLN A 117 9.35 -6.56 -12.12
#